data_AF-A0A0P7BMM1-F1
#
_entry.id   AF-A0A0P7BMM1-F1
#
_cell.length_a   1.000
_cell.length_b   1.000
_cell.length_c   1.000
_cell.angle_alpha   90.00
_cell.angle_beta   90.00
_cell.angle_gamma   90.00
#
_symmetry.space_group_name_H-M   'P 1'
#
loop_
_entity.id
_entity.type
_entity.pdbx_description
1 polymer ?
#
loop_
_entity_poly.entity_id
_entity_poly.type
_entity_poly.pdbx_seq_one_letter_code
_entity_poly.pdbx_strand_id
1 'polypeptide(L)'
;MINPQESPLLCRETPEEFKPINAHFSAQIHALFNALKACEDSNSEGNGPEFHEDGMGLGISVGLQSYDVYPDCWHRLFHSRRLCLDDVAGLPVLSRVTKLQIDPDITYDLTFDRTRPVSLRVLPELLARLPALEELDCKWLWERAPVAFESPELRRYSREWEGPWRDSRHEFGRAVDELHNQMPLSVRKARLRFWRPRYAFRDDQSIVMPNLVFPADEDPVSIGLRTLASHFEEFDLRAFLTPDFFKAPVQWSRMRRLRIEFHPCQPDGRWYFVGPRGEDPNPEGFEVNDKHYPPTSPNEDDTNLDEEWDENWDEGDVYLPDMFRTEPLAQRIEPLLEAFATAVKGIPVLEEAELFTHLSWNPSEDRLAEYGDETPYDAEYGGHRWGLRYVPGKNDAEGLVEWQVGAWRPRESVIKLFEELDGDMGVKMVWKSFEFMNWMGDIQT
;
A
#
# COMPACT_ATOMS: atom_id res chain seq x y z
N MET A 1 -9.29 -2.38 26.33
CA MET A 1 -9.17 -1.51 27.53
C MET A 1 -10.56 -1.34 28.14
N ILE A 2 -10.66 -1.22 29.46
CA ILE A 2 -11.95 -0.99 30.15
C ILE A 2 -12.15 0.54 30.25
N ASN A 3 -13.34 1.05 29.94
CA ASN A 3 -13.67 2.47 30.12
C ASN A 3 -14.43 2.64 31.46
N PRO A 4 -13.75 3.01 32.56
CA PRO A 4 -14.36 3.06 33.87
C PRO A 4 -15.35 4.23 34.00
N GLN A 5 -16.52 3.99 34.61
CA GLN A 5 -17.54 5.03 34.84
C GLN A 5 -17.01 6.24 35.64
N GLU A 6 -16.04 6.02 36.53
CA GLU A 6 -15.46 7.06 37.38
C GLU A 6 -14.44 7.96 36.66
N SER A 7 -13.95 7.55 35.48
CA SER A 7 -12.98 8.30 34.69
C SER A 7 -13.13 7.91 33.22
N PRO A 8 -14.19 8.41 32.54
CA PRO A 8 -14.47 8.03 31.17
C PRO A 8 -13.31 8.40 30.24
N LEU A 9 -13.06 7.57 29.25
CA LEU A 9 -12.14 7.87 28.15
C LEU A 9 -12.60 9.14 27.43
N LEU A 10 -11.64 10.00 27.06
CA LEU A 10 -11.91 11.21 26.30
C LEU A 10 -12.44 10.88 24.91
N CYS A 11 -13.12 11.82 24.24
CA CYS A 11 -13.62 11.58 22.89
C CYS A 11 -12.50 11.18 21.91
N ARG A 12 -11.39 11.94 21.92
CA ARG A 12 -10.21 11.69 21.08
C ARG A 12 -9.08 10.99 21.86
N GLU A 13 -8.34 10.14 21.17
CA GLU A 13 -7.19 9.45 21.75
C GLU A 13 -5.98 10.39 21.94
N THR A 14 -5.53 10.52 23.19
CA THR A 14 -4.35 11.31 23.53
C THR A 14 -3.04 10.51 23.36
N PRO A 15 -1.89 11.18 23.21
CA PRO A 15 -0.59 10.51 23.22
C PRO A 15 -0.35 9.69 24.49
N GLU A 16 -0.81 10.18 25.64
CA GLU A 16 -0.67 9.52 26.94
C GLU A 16 -1.50 8.24 27.03
N GLU A 17 -2.68 8.20 26.42
CA GLU A 17 -3.50 6.99 26.29
C GLU A 17 -2.88 6.00 25.31
N PHE A 18 -2.34 6.49 24.18
CA PHE A 18 -1.73 5.63 23.17
C PHE A 18 -0.45 4.94 23.66
N LYS A 19 0.33 5.62 24.51
CA LYS A 19 1.61 5.10 25.02
C LYS A 19 1.53 3.69 25.62
N PRO A 20 0.63 3.37 26.58
CA PRO A 20 0.49 2.00 27.10
C PRO A 20 0.00 1.00 26.05
N ILE A 21 -0.78 1.42 25.05
CA ILE A 21 -1.21 0.55 23.93
C ILE A 21 0.00 0.15 23.08
N ASN A 22 0.82 1.13 22.70
CA ASN A 22 2.05 0.90 21.97
C ASN A 22 3.02 0.01 22.75
N ALA A 23 3.19 0.30 24.05
CA ALA A 23 4.03 -0.50 24.93
C ALA A 23 3.52 -1.96 25.04
N HIS A 24 2.20 -2.17 25.04
CA HIS A 24 1.63 -3.52 25.03
C HIS A 24 1.92 -4.25 23.72
N PHE A 25 1.72 -3.59 22.57
CA PHE A 25 2.08 -4.15 21.27
C PHE A 25 3.56 -4.53 21.21
N SER A 26 4.45 -3.62 21.60
CA SER A 26 5.88 -3.88 21.66
C SER A 26 6.22 -5.07 22.58
N ALA A 27 5.65 -5.08 23.80
CA ALA A 27 5.87 -6.15 24.76
C ALA A 27 5.41 -7.53 24.24
N GLN A 28 4.32 -7.60 23.47
CA GLN A 28 3.87 -8.84 22.84
C GLN A 28 4.87 -9.34 21.78
N ILE A 29 5.40 -8.45 20.94
CA ILE A 29 6.44 -8.81 19.95
C ILE A 29 7.70 -9.30 20.66
N HIS A 30 8.15 -8.60 21.71
CA HIS A 30 9.29 -9.03 22.53
C HIS A 30 9.06 -10.39 23.19
N ALA A 31 7.88 -10.62 23.78
CA ALA A 31 7.55 -11.90 24.39
C ALA A 31 7.57 -13.03 23.36
N LEU A 32 7.01 -12.80 22.16
CA LEU A 32 7.01 -13.75 21.06
C LEU A 32 8.44 -14.11 20.61
N PHE A 33 9.27 -13.09 20.35
CA PHE A 33 10.65 -13.29 19.93
C PHE A 33 11.47 -14.01 21.01
N ASN A 34 11.30 -13.66 22.28
CA ASN A 34 11.99 -14.34 23.38
C ASN A 34 11.55 -15.80 23.52
N ALA A 35 10.26 -16.09 23.36
CA ALA A 35 9.75 -17.46 23.39
C ALA A 35 10.32 -18.30 22.23
N LEU A 36 10.31 -17.76 21.01
CA LEU A 36 10.89 -18.42 19.84
C LEU A 36 12.39 -18.65 20.02
N LYS A 37 13.11 -17.67 20.55
CA LYS A 37 14.55 -17.80 20.83
C LYS A 37 14.83 -18.90 21.85
N ALA A 38 14.07 -18.97 22.93
CA ALA A 38 14.20 -20.04 23.93
C ALA A 38 13.94 -21.44 23.33
N CYS A 39 13.01 -21.54 22.36
CA CYS A 39 12.79 -22.79 21.62
C CYS A 39 13.98 -23.14 20.71
N GLU A 40 14.57 -22.18 19.99
CA GLU A 40 15.78 -22.39 19.18
C GLU A 40 16.97 -22.88 20.03
N ASP A 41 17.17 -22.27 21.20
CA ASP A 41 18.26 -22.60 22.11
C ASP A 41 18.05 -23.99 22.74
N SER A 42 16.82 -24.32 23.15
CA SER A 42 16.49 -25.66 23.71
C SER A 42 16.65 -26.79 22.69
N ASN A 43 16.32 -26.54 21.41
CA ASN A 43 16.54 -27.52 20.34
C ASN A 43 18.04 -27.77 20.13
N SER A 44 18.86 -26.72 20.19
CA SER A 44 20.32 -26.82 20.08
C SER A 44 20.95 -27.66 21.21
N GLU A 45 20.28 -27.75 22.35
CA GLU A 45 20.66 -28.59 23.51
C GLU A 45 20.07 -30.01 23.47
N GLY A 46 19.31 -30.37 22.42
CA GLY A 46 18.68 -31.68 22.28
C GLY A 46 17.44 -31.89 23.17
N ASN A 47 16.93 -30.85 23.81
CA ASN A 47 15.79 -30.89 24.74
C ASN A 47 14.54 -30.16 24.21
N GLY A 48 14.62 -29.57 23.02
CA GLY A 48 13.56 -28.77 22.41
C GLY A 48 12.67 -29.54 21.44
N PRO A 49 11.55 -28.93 21.00
CA PRO A 49 10.71 -29.49 19.94
C PRO A 49 11.51 -29.61 18.64
N GLU A 50 11.30 -30.68 17.87
CA GLU A 50 11.88 -30.82 16.53
C GLU A 50 11.31 -29.74 15.61
N PHE A 51 12.19 -28.90 15.04
CA PHE A 51 11.81 -27.98 13.97
C PHE A 51 11.79 -28.71 12.63
N HIS A 52 10.89 -28.29 11.74
CA HIS A 52 10.93 -28.74 10.36
C HIS A 52 12.26 -28.32 9.71
N GLU A 53 12.76 -29.12 8.76
CA GLU A 53 14.01 -28.81 8.04
C GLU A 53 13.93 -27.45 7.33
N ASP A 54 12.73 -27.06 6.90
CA ASP A 54 12.43 -25.79 6.21
C ASP A 54 12.30 -24.57 7.15
N GLY A 55 12.51 -24.74 8.46
CA GLY A 55 12.41 -23.67 9.46
C GLY A 55 10.99 -23.35 9.92
N MET A 56 10.78 -22.13 10.41
CA MET A 56 9.54 -21.65 11.02
C MET A 56 8.90 -20.53 10.20
N GLY A 57 7.58 -20.59 10.03
CA GLY A 57 6.77 -19.46 9.62
C GLY A 57 6.30 -18.64 10.82
N LEU A 58 6.58 -17.33 10.79
CA LEU A 58 6.12 -16.37 11.78
C LEU A 58 4.97 -15.54 11.20
N GLY A 59 3.79 -15.66 11.80
CA GLY A 59 2.64 -14.81 11.49
C GLY A 59 2.41 -13.78 12.61
N ILE A 60 2.30 -12.51 12.25
CA ILE A 60 1.88 -11.43 13.13
C ILE A 60 0.54 -10.92 12.62
N SER A 61 -0.46 -10.95 13.48
CA SER A 61 -1.80 -10.48 13.16
C SER A 61 -2.23 -9.38 14.09
N VAL A 62 -2.71 -8.27 13.52
CA VAL A 62 -3.27 -7.16 14.30
C VAL A 62 -4.77 -7.36 14.39
N GLY A 63 -5.21 -7.75 15.59
CA GLY A 63 -6.61 -7.94 15.96
C GLY A 63 -7.40 -6.64 16.01
N LEU A 64 -8.72 -6.76 15.99
CA LEU A 64 -9.63 -5.66 16.31
C LEU A 64 -9.34 -5.16 17.74
N GLN A 65 -9.17 -3.86 17.87
CA GLN A 65 -8.96 -3.16 19.12
C GLN A 65 -10.20 -2.31 19.42
N SER A 66 -11.32 -2.98 19.67
CA SER A 66 -12.55 -2.33 20.11
C SER A 66 -12.47 -1.91 21.58
N TYR A 67 -13.13 -0.80 21.90
CA TYR A 67 -13.46 -0.45 23.27
C TYR A 67 -14.85 -1.03 23.58
N ASP A 68 -14.92 -2.27 24.07
CA ASP A 68 -16.19 -2.96 24.36
C ASP A 68 -17.10 -2.27 25.41
N VAL A 69 -16.62 -1.19 26.05
CA VAL A 69 -17.31 -0.58 27.20
C VAL A 69 -18.09 0.69 26.82
N TYR A 70 -17.86 1.29 25.65
CA TYR A 70 -18.75 2.32 25.06
C TYR A 70 -18.82 2.16 23.54
N PRO A 71 -19.91 1.61 23.01
CA PRO A 71 -20.14 1.53 21.56
C PRO A 71 -20.38 2.90 20.89
N ASP A 72 -20.51 3.99 21.66
CA ASP A 72 -21.18 5.22 21.19
C ASP A 72 -20.25 6.38 20.78
N CYS A 73 -18.91 6.25 20.84
CA CYS A 73 -17.98 7.31 20.41
C CYS A 73 -17.29 6.97 19.08
N TRP A 74 -17.86 7.48 17.99
CA TRP A 74 -17.40 7.25 16.61
C TRP A 74 -16.00 7.80 16.33
N HIS A 75 -15.56 8.83 17.07
CA HIS A 75 -14.18 9.36 17.02
C HIS A 75 -13.10 8.31 17.35
N ARG A 76 -13.47 7.20 18.01
CA ARG A 76 -12.57 6.10 18.37
C ARG A 76 -12.70 4.89 17.47
N LEU A 77 -13.57 4.97 16.47
CA LEU A 77 -13.79 3.90 15.51
C LEU A 77 -12.62 3.82 14.52
N PHE A 78 -12.03 4.94 14.11
CA PHE A 78 -10.90 4.98 13.19
C PHE A 78 -9.65 5.49 13.88
N HIS A 79 -8.65 4.61 14.03
CA HIS A 79 -7.44 4.92 14.77
C HIS A 79 -6.44 5.67 13.90
N SER A 80 -6.03 6.86 14.35
CA SER A 80 -5.06 7.71 13.62
C SER A 80 -3.60 7.50 14.03
N ARG A 81 -3.35 6.83 15.16
CA ARG A 81 -2.00 6.58 15.69
C ARG A 81 -1.50 5.20 15.29
N ARG A 82 -0.25 5.16 14.82
CA ARG A 82 0.40 3.96 14.30
C ARG A 82 1.19 3.24 15.37
N LEU A 83 1.00 1.92 15.48
CA LEU A 83 1.76 1.05 16.37
C LEU A 83 3.23 0.95 15.92
N CYS A 84 4.14 1.11 16.87
CA CYS A 84 5.58 1.09 16.67
C CYS A 84 6.23 0.10 17.64
N LEU A 85 7.42 -0.39 17.28
CA LEU A 85 8.19 -1.28 18.12
C LEU A 85 9.15 -0.47 19.01
N ASP A 86 9.02 -0.62 20.32
CA ASP A 86 9.95 -0.03 21.29
C ASP A 86 11.13 -0.98 21.55
N ASP A 87 12.33 -0.44 21.78
CA ASP A 87 13.55 -1.22 22.10
C ASP A 87 13.86 -2.36 21.11
N VAL A 88 13.97 -2.02 19.82
CA VAL A 88 14.29 -2.98 18.75
C VAL A 88 15.60 -3.74 19.03
N ALA A 89 16.58 -3.08 19.65
CA ALA A 89 17.87 -3.67 20.01
C ALA A 89 17.73 -4.81 21.04
N GLY A 90 16.69 -4.77 21.88
CA GLY A 90 16.37 -5.80 22.85
C GLY A 90 15.73 -7.07 22.27
N LEU A 91 15.18 -7.03 21.04
CA LEU A 91 14.64 -8.23 20.41
C LEU A 91 15.76 -9.24 20.14
N PRO A 92 15.64 -10.53 20.48
CA PRO A 92 16.63 -11.53 20.07
C PRO A 92 16.68 -11.72 18.55
N VAL A 93 17.81 -12.20 18.04
CA VAL A 93 17.93 -12.64 16.64
C VAL A 93 17.37 -14.06 16.53
N LEU A 94 16.46 -14.29 15.59
CA LEU A 94 15.85 -15.60 15.34
C LEU A 94 16.46 -16.24 14.10
N SER A 95 17.16 -17.36 14.29
CA SER A 95 17.95 -18.04 13.27
C SER A 95 17.17 -19.07 12.45
N ARG A 96 15.95 -19.41 12.86
CA ARG A 96 15.13 -20.47 12.25
C ARG A 96 13.86 -19.97 11.58
N VAL A 97 13.57 -18.67 11.65
CA VAL A 97 12.41 -18.08 10.96
C VAL A 97 12.73 -17.88 9.49
N THR A 98 12.07 -18.64 8.62
CA THR A 98 12.25 -18.63 7.15
C THR A 98 11.12 -17.92 6.42
N LYS A 99 9.98 -17.69 7.10
CA LYS A 99 8.86 -16.92 6.55
C LYS A 99 8.30 -15.92 7.55
N LEU A 100 8.01 -14.71 7.11
CA LEU A 100 7.34 -13.67 7.88
C LEU A 100 6.06 -13.26 7.17
N GLN A 101 4.95 -13.28 7.90
CA GLN A 101 3.65 -12.84 7.44
C GLN A 101 3.10 -11.76 8.38
N ILE A 102 2.70 -10.62 7.82
CA ILE A 102 2.03 -9.54 8.57
C ILE A 102 0.68 -9.30 7.92
N ASP A 103 -0.37 -9.65 8.65
CA ASP A 103 -1.74 -9.61 8.17
C ASP A 103 -2.67 -8.93 9.18
N PRO A 104 -3.75 -8.28 8.73
CA PRO A 104 -4.87 -8.00 9.62
C PRO A 104 -5.55 -9.31 10.05
N ASP A 105 -6.04 -9.36 11.28
CA ASP A 105 -6.85 -10.49 11.78
C ASP A 105 -8.28 -10.52 11.20
N ILE A 106 -8.58 -9.66 10.22
CA ILE A 106 -9.94 -9.41 9.79
C ILE A 106 -10.23 -10.15 8.48
N THR A 107 -11.26 -10.98 8.49
CA THR A 107 -11.67 -11.77 7.32
C THR A 107 -12.66 -11.04 6.41
N TYR A 108 -13.39 -10.00 6.87
CA TYR A 108 -14.49 -9.41 6.07
C TYR A 108 -14.77 -7.91 6.22
N ASP A 109 -14.15 -7.18 7.15
CA ASP A 109 -14.48 -5.76 7.31
C ASP A 109 -13.77 -4.88 6.25
N LEU A 110 -14.57 -4.06 5.58
CA LEU A 110 -14.14 -3.16 4.51
C LEU A 110 -13.67 -1.82 5.05
N THR A 111 -14.18 -1.38 6.21
CA THR A 111 -13.90 -0.04 6.78
C THR A 111 -12.65 0.00 7.63
N PHE A 112 -12.15 -1.16 8.06
CA PHE A 112 -11.00 -1.29 8.96
C PHE A 112 -11.15 -0.49 10.25
N ASP A 113 -12.38 -0.20 10.61
CA ASP A 113 -12.68 0.31 11.90
C ASP A 113 -12.10 -0.60 12.98
N ARG A 114 -11.81 0.03 14.12
CA ARG A 114 -11.31 -0.59 15.34
C ARG A 114 -9.94 -1.22 15.19
N THR A 115 -9.29 -1.15 14.03
CA THR A 115 -7.96 -1.74 13.85
C THR A 115 -6.90 -0.66 13.73
N ARG A 116 -5.83 -0.80 14.51
CA ARG A 116 -4.76 0.20 14.51
C ARG A 116 -3.77 -0.05 13.39
N PRO A 117 -3.39 0.98 12.63
CA PRO A 117 -2.33 0.85 11.66
C PRO A 117 -1.00 0.55 12.35
N VAL A 118 -0.18 -0.30 11.73
CA VAL A 118 1.21 -0.52 12.15
C VAL A 118 2.09 0.43 11.35
N SER A 119 3.08 1.06 11.99
CA SER A 119 4.04 1.89 11.28
C SER A 119 4.83 1.04 10.28
N LEU A 120 5.02 1.56 9.07
CA LEU A 120 5.85 0.92 8.05
C LEU A 120 7.27 0.64 8.53
N ARG A 121 7.77 1.39 9.52
CA ARG A 121 9.08 1.20 10.16
C ARG A 121 9.25 -0.19 10.80
N VAL A 122 8.18 -0.78 11.31
CA VAL A 122 8.23 -2.08 12.00
C VAL A 122 8.73 -3.18 11.06
N LEU A 123 8.41 -3.11 9.76
CA LEU A 123 8.83 -4.13 8.80
C LEU A 123 10.38 -4.21 8.69
N PRO A 124 11.11 -3.14 8.32
CA PRO A 124 12.58 -3.12 8.35
C PRO A 124 13.20 -3.57 9.68
N GLU A 125 12.60 -3.17 10.81
CA GLU A 125 13.07 -3.52 12.16
C GLU A 125 12.97 -5.03 12.43
N LEU A 126 11.86 -5.65 12.05
CA LEU A 126 11.70 -7.10 12.15
C LEU A 126 12.67 -7.82 11.21
N LEU A 127 12.80 -7.38 9.95
CA LEU A 127 13.72 -8.00 8.99
C LEU A 127 15.15 -8.07 9.53
N ALA A 128 15.65 -7.00 10.18
CA ALA A 128 16.98 -6.96 10.77
C ALA A 128 17.22 -8.00 11.89
N ARG A 129 16.17 -8.63 12.43
CA ARG A 129 16.26 -9.67 13.48
C ARG A 129 16.03 -11.09 12.94
N LEU A 130 15.82 -11.27 11.63
CA LEU A 130 15.46 -12.54 11.01
C LEU A 130 16.45 -12.93 9.89
N PRO A 131 17.72 -13.27 10.22
CA PRO A 131 18.78 -13.51 9.23
C PRO A 131 18.55 -14.71 8.29
N ALA A 132 17.65 -15.64 8.65
CA ALA A 132 17.34 -16.82 7.84
C ALA A 132 16.06 -16.65 7.00
N LEU A 133 15.48 -15.44 6.95
CA LEU A 133 14.23 -15.19 6.25
C LEU A 133 14.39 -15.43 4.74
N GLU A 134 13.50 -16.21 4.15
CA GLU A 134 13.46 -16.51 2.71
C GLU A 134 12.20 -15.95 2.03
N GLU A 135 11.08 -15.90 2.75
CA GLU A 135 9.80 -15.42 2.23
C GLU A 135 9.19 -14.32 3.12
N LEU A 136 8.79 -13.22 2.49
CA LEU A 136 8.08 -12.11 3.11
C LEU A 136 6.69 -11.97 2.48
N ASP A 137 5.63 -12.07 3.28
CA ASP A 137 4.23 -11.94 2.84
C ASP A 137 3.46 -10.95 3.72
N CYS A 138 3.47 -9.67 3.35
CA CYS A 138 2.72 -8.63 4.03
C CYS A 138 1.50 -8.26 3.18
N LYS A 139 0.33 -8.82 3.50
CA LYS A 139 -0.88 -8.60 2.69
C LYS A 139 -1.54 -7.26 2.92
N TRP A 140 -1.11 -6.53 3.96
CA TRP A 140 -1.53 -5.16 4.19
C TRP A 140 -0.53 -4.39 5.06
N LEU A 141 0.00 -3.29 4.53
CA LEU A 141 0.91 -2.37 5.21
C LEU A 141 0.26 -1.01 5.51
N TRP A 142 -1.07 -0.98 5.69
CA TRP A 142 -1.79 0.13 6.31
C TRP A 142 -1.65 1.48 5.60
N GLU A 143 -1.64 1.49 4.27
CA GLU A 143 -1.95 2.67 3.47
C GLU A 143 -3.35 2.54 2.88
N ARG A 144 -4.11 3.63 2.90
CA ARG A 144 -5.43 3.74 2.28
C ARG A 144 -5.75 5.20 2.00
N ALA A 145 -6.51 5.47 0.95
CA ALA A 145 -7.15 6.76 0.78
C ALA A 145 -8.30 6.93 1.79
N PRO A 146 -8.78 8.17 2.03
CA PRO A 146 -9.99 8.42 2.79
C PRO A 146 -11.18 7.61 2.25
N VAL A 147 -12.02 7.10 3.14
CA VAL A 147 -13.22 6.36 2.74
C VAL A 147 -14.24 7.32 2.14
N ALA A 148 -14.73 7.01 0.95
CA ALA A 148 -15.68 7.83 0.19
C ALA A 148 -17.13 7.64 0.67
N PHE A 149 -17.38 7.88 1.95
CA PHE A 149 -18.74 7.95 2.49
C PHE A 149 -19.52 9.09 1.84
N GLU A 150 -20.83 8.97 1.65
CA GLU A 150 -21.63 10.10 1.16
C GLU A 150 -21.66 11.22 2.22
N SER A 151 -21.82 10.84 3.50
CA SER A 151 -21.76 11.77 4.63
C SER A 151 -20.39 12.45 4.76
N PRO A 152 -20.32 13.79 4.71
CA PRO A 152 -19.08 14.53 5.00
C PRO A 152 -18.55 14.29 6.43
N GLU A 153 -19.43 13.97 7.37
CA GLU A 153 -19.14 13.71 8.78
C GLU A 153 -18.42 12.38 8.90
N LEU A 154 -18.89 11.34 8.22
CA LEU A 154 -18.20 10.05 8.13
C LEU A 154 -16.85 10.13 7.44
N ARG A 155 -16.72 10.96 6.41
CA ARG A 155 -15.40 11.21 5.81
C ARG A 155 -14.42 11.79 6.84
N ARG A 156 -14.90 12.64 7.76
CA ARG A 156 -14.07 13.20 8.84
C ARG A 156 -13.72 12.17 9.90
N TYR A 157 -14.65 11.29 10.28
CA TYR A 157 -14.38 10.18 11.19
C TYR A 157 -13.38 9.18 10.62
N SER A 158 -13.59 8.76 9.37
CA SER A 158 -12.79 7.75 8.69
C SER A 158 -11.48 8.27 8.10
N ARG A 159 -11.21 9.57 8.26
CA ARG A 159 -10.03 10.26 7.75
C ARG A 159 -8.75 9.56 8.17
N GLU A 160 -7.98 9.11 7.19
CA GLU A 160 -6.57 8.81 7.39
C GLU A 160 -5.82 10.12 7.54
N TRP A 161 -5.35 10.42 8.75
CA TRP A 161 -4.65 11.68 9.00
C TRP A 161 -3.33 11.74 8.22
N GLU A 162 -3.16 12.81 7.46
CA GLU A 162 -2.09 12.90 6.45
C GLU A 162 -0.72 13.09 7.09
N GLY A 163 -0.66 13.72 8.28
CA GLY A 163 0.56 13.83 9.10
C GLY A 163 1.16 12.47 9.44
N PRO A 164 0.48 11.63 10.24
CA PRO A 164 0.94 10.27 10.56
C PRO A 164 1.18 9.38 9.33
N TRP A 165 0.40 9.53 8.26
CA TRP A 165 0.61 8.78 7.02
C TRP A 165 1.94 9.16 6.36
N ARG A 166 2.19 10.46 6.14
CA ARG A 166 3.47 10.98 5.63
C ARG A 166 4.62 10.51 6.52
N ASP A 167 4.53 10.73 7.83
CA ASP A 167 5.61 10.40 8.76
C ASP A 167 5.98 8.92 8.68
N SER A 168 5.00 8.01 8.55
CA SER A 168 5.26 6.58 8.40
C SER A 168 6.04 6.24 7.11
N ARG A 169 5.73 6.91 5.99
CA ARG A 169 6.49 6.74 4.73
C ARG A 169 7.94 7.18 4.89
N HIS A 170 8.18 8.33 5.53
CA HIS A 170 9.53 8.83 5.78
C HIS A 170 10.29 7.96 6.78
N GLU A 171 9.62 7.45 7.82
CA GLU A 171 10.21 6.53 8.79
C GLU A 171 10.63 5.22 8.14
N PHE A 172 9.85 4.69 7.19
CA PHE A 172 10.22 3.50 6.42
C PHE A 172 11.52 3.72 5.63
N GLY A 173 11.60 4.82 4.86
CA GLY A 173 12.79 5.15 4.09
C GLY A 173 14.04 5.27 4.98
N ARG A 174 13.92 5.98 6.11
CA ARG A 174 15.00 6.08 7.11
C ARG A 174 15.38 4.72 7.70
N ALA A 175 14.40 3.89 8.05
CA ALA A 175 14.68 2.59 8.65
C ALA A 175 15.39 1.64 7.69
N VAL A 176 15.03 1.66 6.40
CA VAL A 176 15.76 0.90 5.39
C VAL A 176 17.20 1.40 5.27
N ASP A 177 17.41 2.71 5.21
CA ASP A 177 18.76 3.29 5.15
C ASP A 177 19.59 2.94 6.41
N GLU A 178 19.01 3.01 7.59
CA GLU A 178 19.66 2.66 8.86
C GLU A 178 20.01 1.16 8.97
N LEU A 179 19.12 0.28 8.48
CA LEU A 179 19.15 -1.15 8.77
C LEU A 179 19.58 -2.04 7.59
N HIS A 180 19.77 -1.50 6.37
CA HIS A 180 20.02 -2.32 5.17
C HIS A 180 21.15 -3.36 5.34
N ASN A 181 22.22 -3.03 6.07
CA ASN A 181 23.34 -3.94 6.32
C ASN A 181 23.01 -5.11 7.27
N GLN A 182 21.92 -5.02 8.02
CA GLN A 182 21.45 -6.03 8.95
C GLN A 182 20.33 -6.90 8.33
N MET A 183 19.80 -6.51 7.17
CA MET A 183 18.70 -7.21 6.53
C MET A 183 19.16 -8.54 5.90
N PRO A 184 18.30 -9.57 5.92
CA PRO A 184 18.63 -10.88 5.38
C PRO A 184 18.80 -10.84 3.86
N LEU A 185 19.98 -11.24 3.40
CA LEU A 185 20.28 -11.46 1.98
C LEU A 185 19.64 -12.75 1.42
N SER A 186 19.05 -13.56 2.30
CA SER A 186 18.39 -14.83 1.98
C SER A 186 16.96 -14.66 1.46
N VAL A 187 16.36 -13.47 1.58
CA VAL A 187 14.99 -13.24 1.12
C VAL A 187 14.92 -13.36 -0.40
N ARG A 188 14.19 -14.36 -0.88
CA ARG A 188 14.00 -14.63 -2.30
C ARG A 188 12.65 -14.15 -2.79
N LYS A 189 11.61 -14.23 -1.96
CA LYS A 189 10.25 -13.86 -2.37
C LYS A 189 9.69 -12.81 -1.44
N ALA A 190 9.12 -11.76 -2.02
CA ALA A 190 8.41 -10.74 -1.29
C ALA A 190 7.05 -10.46 -1.94
N ARG A 191 6.00 -10.47 -1.13
CA ARG A 191 4.70 -9.91 -1.47
C ARG A 191 4.39 -8.79 -0.49
N LEU A 192 4.39 -7.56 -0.98
CA LEU A 192 4.15 -6.36 -0.18
C LEU A 192 2.95 -5.62 -0.73
N ARG A 193 1.88 -5.53 0.08
CA ARG A 193 0.64 -4.85 -0.31
C ARG A 193 0.38 -3.71 0.66
N PHE A 194 0.51 -2.48 0.19
CA PHE A 194 0.27 -1.29 1.02
C PHE A 194 -1.23 -1.06 1.25
N TRP A 195 -2.08 -1.43 0.29
CA TRP A 195 -3.52 -1.59 0.45
C TRP A 195 -4.00 -2.98 0.02
N ARG A 196 -5.19 -3.37 0.49
CA ARG A 196 -5.82 -4.64 0.13
C ARG A 196 -6.24 -4.68 -1.34
N PRO A 197 -6.30 -5.88 -1.96
CA PRO A 197 -6.84 -6.01 -3.31
C PRO A 197 -8.25 -5.44 -3.40
N ARG A 198 -8.56 -4.81 -4.53
CA ARG A 198 -9.89 -4.26 -4.85
C ARG A 198 -10.29 -2.97 -4.10
N TYR A 199 -9.40 -2.37 -3.30
CA TYR A 199 -9.68 -1.09 -2.61
C TYR A 199 -9.52 0.14 -3.50
N ALA A 200 -8.64 0.12 -4.52
CA ALA A 200 -8.46 1.25 -5.43
C ALA A 200 -9.72 1.61 -6.25
N PHE A 201 -10.70 0.71 -6.31
CA PHE A 201 -12.03 0.94 -6.91
C PHE A 201 -13.00 1.64 -5.96
N ARG A 202 -12.51 2.30 -4.91
CA ARG A 202 -13.33 2.99 -3.93
C ARG A 202 -12.76 4.34 -3.48
N ASP A 203 -11.68 4.78 -4.11
CA ASP A 203 -11.11 6.08 -3.81
C ASP A 203 -11.94 7.15 -4.49
N ASP A 204 -12.38 8.14 -3.73
CA ASP A 204 -12.96 9.36 -4.32
C ASP A 204 -11.84 10.11 -5.06
N GLN A 205 -11.91 10.17 -6.38
CA GLN A 205 -10.86 10.75 -7.21
C GLN A 205 -11.05 12.27 -7.41
N SER A 206 -12.13 12.82 -6.85
CA SER A 206 -12.49 14.24 -6.89
C SER A 206 -11.91 15.04 -5.74
N ILE A 207 -11.40 14.38 -4.68
CA ILE A 207 -10.78 15.07 -3.53
C ILE A 207 -9.32 15.43 -3.82
N VAL A 208 -8.85 16.46 -3.13
CA VAL A 208 -7.42 16.82 -3.14
C VAL A 208 -6.65 15.84 -2.25
N MET A 209 -5.52 15.32 -2.76
CA MET A 209 -4.69 14.35 -2.04
C MET A 209 -3.48 15.03 -1.40
N PRO A 210 -2.98 14.54 -0.25
CA PRO A 210 -1.80 15.11 0.40
C PRO A 210 -0.52 14.82 -0.38
N ASN A 211 0.45 15.72 -0.25
CA ASN A 211 1.83 15.44 -0.57
C ASN A 211 2.52 14.73 0.61
N LEU A 212 2.68 13.42 0.48
CA LEU A 212 3.31 12.53 1.47
C LEU A 212 4.83 12.39 1.28
N VAL A 213 5.40 13.10 0.30
CA VAL A 213 6.84 13.07 -0.04
C VAL A 213 7.56 14.27 0.53
N PHE A 214 6.95 15.46 0.49
CA PHE A 214 7.56 16.67 1.02
C PHE A 214 7.83 16.54 2.53
N PRO A 215 9.03 16.91 3.04
CA PRO A 215 10.06 17.75 2.40
C PRO A 215 11.17 17.00 1.65
N ALA A 216 11.03 15.69 1.40
CA ALA A 216 12.00 14.97 0.57
C ALA A 216 11.82 15.33 -0.92
N ASP A 217 12.89 15.20 -1.69
CA ASP A 217 12.87 15.40 -3.15
C ASP A 217 12.43 14.14 -3.91
N GLU A 218 12.58 12.98 -3.29
CA GLU A 218 12.27 11.66 -3.84
C GLU A 218 11.43 10.87 -2.82
N ASP A 219 10.53 10.01 -3.32
CA ASP A 219 9.62 9.25 -2.45
C ASP A 219 10.39 8.26 -1.54
N PRO A 220 10.36 8.43 -0.21
CA PRO A 220 11.12 7.60 0.72
C PRO A 220 10.76 6.11 0.65
N VAL A 221 9.50 5.78 0.38
CA VAL A 221 9.04 4.40 0.25
C VAL A 221 9.55 3.78 -1.05
N SER A 222 9.42 4.47 -2.19
CA SER A 222 9.98 4.00 -3.46
C SER A 222 11.49 3.73 -3.36
N ILE A 223 12.26 4.62 -2.71
CA ILE A 223 13.69 4.41 -2.49
C ILE A 223 13.95 3.20 -1.58
N GLY A 224 13.25 3.11 -0.44
CA GLY A 224 13.42 2.00 0.50
C GLY A 224 13.09 0.64 -0.13
N LEU A 225 12.00 0.56 -0.89
CA LEU A 225 11.60 -0.65 -1.60
C LEU A 225 12.60 -1.05 -2.68
N ARG A 226 13.18 -0.07 -3.41
CA ARG A 226 14.24 -0.34 -4.39
C ARG A 226 15.44 -1.01 -3.74
N THR A 227 15.86 -0.53 -2.56
CA THR A 227 16.96 -1.10 -1.77
C THR A 227 16.64 -2.50 -1.29
N LEU A 228 15.44 -2.72 -0.72
CA LEU A 228 15.00 -4.05 -0.28
C LEU A 228 14.97 -5.06 -1.43
N ALA A 229 14.46 -4.66 -2.59
CA ALA A 229 14.31 -5.52 -3.76
C ALA A 229 15.64 -5.94 -4.42
N SER A 230 16.78 -5.38 -4.00
CA SER A 230 18.12 -5.71 -4.53
C SER A 230 18.47 -7.21 -4.49
N HIS A 231 17.87 -7.97 -3.59
CA HIS A 231 18.18 -9.39 -3.40
C HIS A 231 17.04 -10.35 -3.77
N PHE A 232 15.85 -9.84 -4.09
CA PHE A 232 14.68 -10.67 -4.36
C PHE A 232 14.78 -11.37 -5.73
N GLU A 233 14.22 -12.57 -5.79
CA GLU A 233 13.99 -13.34 -7.01
C GLU A 233 12.56 -13.13 -7.53
N GLU A 234 11.58 -13.01 -6.63
CA GLU A 234 10.18 -12.74 -6.96
C GLU A 234 9.65 -11.59 -6.10
N PHE A 235 9.12 -10.55 -6.74
CA PHE A 235 8.55 -9.39 -6.05
C PHE A 235 7.17 -9.04 -6.58
N ASP A 236 6.15 -9.22 -5.73
CA ASP A 236 4.75 -8.81 -5.96
C ASP A 236 4.44 -7.60 -5.08
N LEU A 237 4.41 -6.43 -5.68
CA LEU A 237 4.29 -5.15 -5.01
C LEU A 237 2.96 -4.47 -5.37
N ARG A 238 2.34 -3.88 -4.36
CA ARG A 238 1.26 -2.92 -4.53
C ARG A 238 1.51 -1.71 -3.65
N ALA A 239 1.77 -0.54 -4.25
CA ALA A 239 2.18 0.66 -3.52
C ALA A 239 1.88 1.97 -4.28
N PHE A 240 1.79 3.09 -3.55
CA PHE A 240 1.91 4.43 -4.11
C PHE A 240 3.36 4.59 -4.55
N LEU A 241 3.60 4.65 -5.86
CA LEU A 241 4.93 4.61 -6.44
C LEU A 241 5.18 5.81 -7.34
N THR A 242 6.44 6.23 -7.35
CA THR A 242 7.00 7.18 -8.30
C THR A 242 8.04 6.47 -9.17
N PRO A 243 8.56 7.14 -10.22
CA PRO A 243 9.71 6.63 -10.97
C PRO A 243 10.96 6.33 -10.11
N ASP A 244 11.05 6.89 -8.89
CA ASP A 244 12.20 6.73 -7.98
C ASP A 244 12.51 5.27 -7.65
N PHE A 245 11.48 4.41 -7.65
CA PHE A 245 11.62 2.98 -7.41
C PHE A 245 12.52 2.29 -8.47
N PHE A 246 12.55 2.81 -9.69
CA PHE A 246 13.29 2.25 -10.82
C PHE A 246 14.58 3.03 -11.15
N LYS A 247 14.79 4.21 -10.56
CA LYS A 247 15.97 5.03 -10.85
C LYS A 247 17.25 4.29 -10.45
N ALA A 248 18.28 4.36 -11.31
CA ALA A 248 19.59 3.80 -11.02
C ALA A 248 20.25 4.45 -9.78
N PRO A 249 21.14 3.75 -9.05
CA PRO A 249 21.61 2.39 -9.32
C PRO A 249 20.62 1.33 -8.83
N VAL A 250 20.09 0.54 -9.76
CA VAL A 250 19.28 -0.66 -9.47
C VAL A 250 20.14 -1.88 -9.77
N GLN A 251 20.33 -2.77 -8.81
CA GLN A 251 21.06 -4.04 -8.99
C GLN A 251 20.18 -5.23 -8.64
N TRP A 252 19.09 -5.44 -9.40
CA TRP A 252 18.19 -6.58 -9.26
C TRP A 252 18.75 -7.84 -9.95
N SER A 253 19.97 -8.24 -9.59
CA SER A 253 20.74 -9.29 -10.27
C SER A 253 20.11 -10.69 -10.23
N ARG A 254 19.17 -10.91 -9.29
CA ARG A 254 18.48 -12.19 -9.07
C ARG A 254 17.01 -12.17 -9.45
N MET A 255 16.46 -11.00 -9.80
CA MET A 255 15.03 -10.81 -10.03
C MET A 255 14.59 -11.59 -11.27
N ARG A 256 13.74 -12.58 -11.05
CA ARG A 256 13.11 -13.41 -12.08
C ARG A 256 11.70 -12.93 -12.39
N ARG A 257 10.95 -12.50 -11.37
CA ARG A 257 9.56 -12.05 -11.54
C ARG A 257 9.32 -10.75 -10.80
N LEU A 258 8.91 -9.73 -11.53
CA LEU A 258 8.54 -8.44 -10.97
C LEU A 258 7.10 -8.12 -11.32
N ARG A 259 6.23 -7.99 -10.33
CA ARG A 259 4.83 -7.64 -10.54
C ARG A 259 4.46 -6.44 -9.69
N ILE A 260 4.02 -5.37 -10.33
CA ILE A 260 3.77 -4.09 -9.68
C ILE A 260 2.37 -3.59 -10.02
N GLU A 261 1.54 -3.50 -8.99
CA GLU A 261 0.27 -2.76 -9.02
C GLU A 261 0.48 -1.38 -8.41
N PHE A 262 0.67 -0.36 -9.26
CA PHE A 262 0.84 1.01 -8.77
C PHE A 262 -0.53 1.67 -8.52
N HIS A 263 -0.59 2.58 -7.55
CA HIS A 263 -1.79 3.38 -7.30
C HIS A 263 -1.95 4.45 -8.39
N PRO A 264 -3.17 4.73 -8.91
CA PRO A 264 -3.37 5.81 -9.89
C PRO A 264 -3.02 7.21 -9.36
N CYS A 265 -3.10 7.41 -8.05
CA CYS A 265 -2.56 8.58 -7.34
C CYS A 265 -1.09 8.36 -6.95
N GLN A 266 -0.26 9.36 -7.17
CA GLN A 266 1.12 9.45 -6.71
C GLN A 266 1.19 9.81 -5.23
N PRO A 267 2.28 9.47 -4.53
CA PRO A 267 2.44 9.84 -3.12
C PRO A 267 2.59 11.35 -2.89
N ASP A 268 2.84 12.15 -3.92
CA ASP A 268 2.84 13.62 -3.82
C ASP A 268 1.46 14.26 -4.05
N GLY A 269 0.41 13.43 -4.19
CA GLY A 269 -0.97 13.85 -4.37
C GLY A 269 -1.41 14.06 -5.82
N ARG A 270 -0.52 13.92 -6.80
CA ARG A 270 -0.87 14.06 -8.23
C ARG A 270 -1.42 12.76 -8.80
N TRP A 271 -2.30 12.82 -9.80
CA TRP A 271 -2.86 11.63 -10.43
C TRP A 271 -2.18 11.33 -11.78
N TYR A 272 -1.85 10.06 -12.03
CA TYR A 272 -1.33 9.60 -13.34
C TYR A 272 -2.37 9.70 -14.47
N PHE A 273 -3.65 9.73 -14.10
CA PHE A 273 -4.78 9.72 -15.02
C PHE A 273 -5.71 10.92 -14.78
N VAL A 274 -6.42 11.32 -15.82
CA VAL A 274 -7.41 12.40 -15.86
C VAL A 274 -8.74 11.89 -16.39
N GLY A 275 -9.78 12.71 -16.32
CA GLY A 275 -11.08 12.34 -16.89
C GLY A 275 -11.05 12.22 -18.43
N PRO A 276 -12.04 11.54 -19.02
CA PRO A 276 -12.21 11.38 -20.47
C PRO A 276 -12.17 12.67 -21.29
N ARG A 277 -12.61 13.80 -20.72
CA ARG A 277 -12.57 15.13 -21.36
C ARG A 277 -11.36 15.95 -20.92
N GLY A 278 -10.39 15.32 -20.26
CA GLY A 278 -9.17 15.94 -19.73
C GLY A 278 -9.34 16.57 -18.36
N GLU A 279 -10.35 16.17 -17.59
CA GLU A 279 -10.63 16.75 -16.27
C GLU A 279 -9.55 16.39 -15.25
N ASP A 280 -8.94 17.42 -14.66
CA ASP A 280 -7.99 17.30 -13.56
C ASP A 280 -8.28 18.35 -12.47
N PRO A 281 -9.36 18.18 -11.68
CA PRO A 281 -9.80 19.21 -10.72
C PRO A 281 -8.75 19.51 -9.64
N ASN A 282 -7.93 18.52 -9.27
CA ASN A 282 -6.85 18.66 -8.29
C ASN A 282 -5.52 18.22 -8.93
N PRO A 283 -4.86 19.10 -9.70
CA PRO A 283 -3.65 18.74 -10.44
C PRO A 283 -2.40 18.61 -9.56
N GLU A 284 -2.46 19.12 -8.33
CA GLU A 284 -1.35 19.17 -7.36
C GLU A 284 -1.83 18.68 -5.99
N GLY A 285 -0.93 18.07 -5.22
CA GLY A 285 -1.18 17.73 -3.82
C GLY A 285 -0.91 18.89 -2.86
N PHE A 286 -1.53 18.86 -1.68
CA PHE A 286 -1.32 19.89 -0.66
C PHE A 286 -0.20 19.52 0.32
N GLU A 287 0.50 20.53 0.82
CA GLU A 287 1.56 20.33 1.82
C GLU A 287 0.98 19.94 3.19
N VAL A 288 1.48 18.83 3.73
CA VAL A 288 1.12 18.36 5.07
C VAL A 288 1.84 19.20 6.14
N ASN A 289 1.06 19.80 7.03
CA ASN A 289 1.50 20.64 8.15
C ASN A 289 0.77 20.28 9.46
N ASP A 290 1.02 21.01 10.54
CA ASP A 290 0.48 20.73 11.89
C ASP A 290 -1.05 20.55 11.96
N LYS A 291 -1.83 21.14 11.06
CA LYS A 291 -3.29 20.99 11.01
C LYS A 291 -3.75 19.62 10.50
N HIS A 292 -2.83 18.83 9.93
CA HIS A 292 -3.07 17.51 9.38
C HIS A 292 -2.68 16.40 10.34
N TYR A 293 -2.46 16.74 11.61
CA TYR A 293 -2.32 15.78 12.70
C TYR A 293 -3.62 15.67 13.48
N PRO A 294 -3.94 14.47 14.00
CA PRO A 294 -5.13 14.27 14.79
C PRO A 294 -5.11 15.17 16.04
N PRO A 295 -6.16 15.95 16.30
CA PRO A 295 -6.21 16.79 17.48
C PRO A 295 -6.26 15.93 18.75
N THR A 296 -5.63 16.43 19.80
CA THR A 296 -5.46 15.73 21.08
C THR A 296 -6.53 16.05 22.10
N SER A 297 -7.41 17.00 21.80
CA SER A 297 -8.52 17.42 22.65
C SER A 297 -9.79 17.59 21.81
N PRO A 298 -10.98 17.44 22.42
CA PRO A 298 -12.22 17.79 21.77
C PRO A 298 -12.20 19.22 21.20
N ASN A 299 -12.83 19.43 20.06
CA ASN A 299 -12.94 20.74 19.42
C ASN A 299 -14.38 21.01 18.92
N GLU A 300 -14.62 22.21 18.38
CA GLU A 300 -15.95 22.60 17.87
C GLU A 300 -16.41 21.71 16.71
N ASP A 301 -15.48 21.14 15.92
CA ASP A 301 -15.84 20.20 14.85
C ASP A 301 -16.45 18.93 15.44
N ASP A 302 -15.98 18.45 16.59
CA ASP A 302 -16.51 17.25 17.26
C ASP A 302 -17.97 17.42 17.68
N THR A 303 -18.34 18.59 18.21
CA THR A 303 -19.73 18.85 18.61
C THR A 303 -20.68 18.87 17.40
N ASN A 304 -20.27 19.53 16.31
CA ASN A 304 -21.06 19.55 15.09
C ASN A 304 -21.19 18.15 14.48
N LEU A 305 -20.10 17.36 14.52
CA LEU A 305 -20.06 15.98 14.03
C LEU A 305 -20.98 15.06 14.83
N ASP A 306 -21.00 15.18 16.15
CA ASP A 306 -21.86 14.38 17.02
C ASP A 306 -23.35 14.73 16.82
N GLU A 307 -23.68 16.03 16.74
CA GLU A 307 -25.07 16.50 16.52
C GLU A 307 -25.61 16.06 15.15
N GLU A 308 -24.84 16.24 14.07
CA GLU A 308 -25.26 15.88 12.72
C GLU A 308 -25.42 14.37 12.53
N TRP A 309 -24.56 13.59 13.19
CA TRP A 309 -24.65 12.14 13.23
C TRP A 309 -25.92 11.66 13.92
N ASP A 310 -26.21 12.17 15.13
CA ASP A 310 -27.40 11.76 15.89
C ASP A 310 -28.70 12.12 15.16
N GLU A 311 -28.72 13.18 14.36
CA GLU A 311 -29.89 13.64 13.62
C GLU A 311 -30.10 12.96 12.26
N ASN A 312 -29.03 12.57 11.55
CA ASN A 312 -29.09 12.14 10.14
C ASN A 312 -28.54 10.74 9.86
N TRP A 313 -28.18 9.96 10.89
CA TRP A 313 -27.73 8.59 10.69
C TRP A 313 -28.85 7.68 10.17
N ASP A 314 -28.74 7.28 8.91
CA ASP A 314 -29.41 6.09 8.38
C ASP A 314 -28.37 4.94 8.39
N GLU A 315 -28.73 3.75 8.86
CA GLU A 315 -27.83 2.58 9.04
C GLU A 315 -27.26 2.02 7.70
N GLY A 316 -27.35 2.78 6.61
CA GLY A 316 -27.03 2.36 5.25
C GLY A 316 -26.27 3.39 4.43
N ASP A 317 -25.45 4.26 5.04
CA ASP A 317 -24.67 5.24 4.27
C ASP A 317 -23.92 4.58 3.10
N VAL A 318 -24.12 5.14 1.91
CA VAL A 318 -23.72 4.50 0.65
C VAL A 318 -22.31 4.96 0.31
N TYR A 319 -21.46 4.01 -0.09
CA TYR A 319 -20.14 4.32 -0.65
C TYR A 319 -20.33 4.87 -2.06
N LEU A 320 -20.16 6.19 -2.23
CA LEU A 320 -20.32 6.89 -3.51
C LEU A 320 -19.03 7.62 -3.92
N PRO A 321 -17.94 6.89 -4.24
CA PRO A 321 -16.72 7.50 -4.76
C PRO A 321 -16.94 8.05 -6.17
N ASP A 322 -16.47 9.29 -6.44
CA ASP A 322 -16.39 9.83 -7.80
C ASP A 322 -15.14 9.28 -8.51
N MET A 323 -15.28 8.17 -9.24
CA MET A 323 -14.20 7.52 -9.98
C MET A 323 -14.30 7.82 -11.47
N PHE A 324 -13.43 8.69 -11.97
CA PHE A 324 -13.52 9.22 -13.33
C PHE A 324 -12.19 9.28 -14.08
N ARG A 325 -11.05 9.08 -13.40
CA ARG A 325 -9.71 9.26 -13.96
C ARG A 325 -9.28 8.02 -14.73
N THR A 326 -9.66 7.94 -16.01
CA THR A 326 -9.39 6.78 -16.88
C THR A 326 -8.42 7.07 -18.02
N GLU A 327 -8.16 8.34 -18.35
CA GLU A 327 -7.29 8.72 -19.46
C GLU A 327 -5.85 8.99 -19.01
N PRO A 328 -4.82 8.39 -19.64
CA PRO A 328 -3.44 8.57 -19.20
C PRO A 328 -2.94 10.00 -19.46
N LEU A 329 -2.40 10.65 -18.42
CA LEU A 329 -1.75 11.95 -18.57
C LEU A 329 -0.26 11.75 -18.89
N ALA A 330 0.10 11.91 -20.17
CA ALA A 330 1.44 11.59 -20.68
C ALA A 330 2.59 12.20 -19.87
N GLN A 331 2.45 13.45 -19.38
CA GLN A 331 3.51 14.10 -18.60
C GLN A 331 3.80 13.43 -17.25
N ARG A 332 2.84 12.66 -16.71
CA ARG A 332 2.96 11.98 -15.42
C ARG A 332 3.20 10.48 -15.57
N ILE A 333 2.49 9.80 -16.48
CA ILE A 333 2.60 8.34 -16.63
C ILE A 333 3.85 7.89 -17.40
N GLU A 334 4.28 8.65 -18.41
CA GLU A 334 5.41 8.22 -19.23
C GLU A 334 6.75 8.20 -18.48
N PRO A 335 7.07 9.15 -17.57
CA PRO A 335 8.26 9.03 -16.73
C PRO A 335 8.31 7.72 -15.93
N LEU A 336 7.16 7.20 -15.49
CA LEU A 336 7.08 5.90 -14.81
C LEU A 336 7.39 4.75 -15.78
N LEU A 337 6.83 4.80 -16.99
CA LEU A 337 7.08 3.81 -18.05
C LEU A 337 8.55 3.80 -18.51
N GLU A 338 9.15 4.98 -18.69
CA GLU A 338 10.56 5.14 -19.07
C GLU A 338 11.49 4.56 -18.00
N ALA A 339 11.21 4.86 -16.72
CA ALA A 339 11.99 4.34 -15.62
C ALA A 339 11.84 2.82 -15.49
N PHE A 340 10.62 2.29 -15.63
CA PHE A 340 10.35 0.84 -15.68
C PHE A 340 11.14 0.15 -16.81
N ALA A 341 11.03 0.63 -18.05
CA ALA A 341 11.73 0.06 -19.20
C ALA A 341 13.25 0.05 -18.98
N THR A 342 13.79 1.15 -18.46
CA THR A 342 15.21 1.28 -18.14
C THR A 342 15.66 0.28 -17.08
N ALA A 343 14.87 0.09 -16.01
CA ALA A 343 15.18 -0.86 -14.96
C ALA A 343 15.13 -2.31 -15.46
N VAL A 344 14.06 -2.72 -16.15
CA VAL A 344 13.90 -4.11 -16.60
C VAL A 344 14.92 -4.54 -17.65
N LYS A 345 15.40 -3.61 -18.49
CA LYS A 345 16.52 -3.83 -19.42
C LYS A 345 17.81 -4.25 -18.69
N GLY A 346 17.99 -3.80 -17.45
CA GLY A 346 19.16 -4.10 -16.62
C GLY A 346 19.07 -5.40 -15.81
N ILE A 347 17.97 -6.16 -15.90
CA ILE A 347 17.74 -7.37 -15.09
C ILE A 347 18.16 -8.62 -15.88
N PRO A 348 19.26 -9.29 -15.51
CA PRO A 348 19.86 -10.33 -16.35
C PRO A 348 19.11 -11.67 -16.38
N VAL A 349 18.35 -11.98 -15.33
CA VAL A 349 17.67 -13.29 -15.16
C VAL A 349 16.14 -13.16 -15.18
N LEU A 350 15.64 -12.03 -15.71
CA LEU A 350 14.22 -11.75 -15.76
C LEU A 350 13.48 -12.80 -16.59
N GLU A 351 12.38 -13.30 -16.06
CA GLU A 351 11.44 -14.18 -16.76
C GLU A 351 10.17 -13.42 -17.14
N GLU A 352 9.74 -12.50 -16.28
CA GLU A 352 8.52 -11.71 -16.46
C GLU A 352 8.56 -10.43 -15.62
N ALA A 353 8.13 -9.32 -16.22
CA ALA A 353 7.86 -8.07 -15.50
C ALA A 353 6.49 -7.50 -15.87
N GLU A 354 5.74 -7.04 -14.89
CA GLU A 354 4.40 -6.49 -15.04
C GLU A 354 4.30 -5.17 -14.29
N LEU A 355 3.83 -4.12 -14.97
CA LEU A 355 3.51 -2.83 -14.37
C LEU A 355 2.10 -2.46 -14.78
N PHE A 356 1.21 -2.34 -13.81
CA PHE A 356 -0.20 -2.10 -14.08
C PHE A 356 -0.90 -1.40 -12.92
N THR A 357 -2.10 -0.94 -13.21
CA THR A 357 -3.06 -0.45 -12.24
C THR A 357 -4.45 -0.86 -12.68
N HIS A 358 -5.45 -0.60 -11.83
CA HIS A 358 -6.83 -0.73 -12.22
C HIS A 358 -7.51 0.63 -12.23
N LEU A 359 -8.31 0.86 -13.27
CA LEU A 359 -9.08 2.08 -13.47
C LEU A 359 -10.55 1.71 -13.51
N SER A 360 -11.42 2.65 -13.18
CA SER A 360 -12.86 2.49 -13.23
C SER A 360 -13.51 3.78 -13.67
N TRP A 361 -14.60 3.64 -14.41
CA TRP A 361 -15.53 4.73 -14.68
C TRP A 361 -16.81 4.47 -13.89
N ASN A 362 -16.83 5.03 -12.69
CA ASN A 362 -18.00 5.06 -11.83
C ASN A 362 -18.08 6.46 -11.22
N PRO A 363 -18.41 7.46 -12.04
CA PRO A 363 -18.45 8.85 -11.63
C PRO A 363 -19.62 9.09 -10.64
N SER A 364 -19.59 10.22 -9.94
CA SER A 364 -20.74 10.70 -9.18
C SER A 364 -21.96 10.95 -10.08
N GLU A 365 -23.18 10.99 -9.51
CA GLU A 365 -24.40 11.31 -10.27
C GLU A 365 -24.31 12.65 -10.99
N ASP A 366 -23.75 13.66 -10.32
CA ASP A 366 -23.53 14.99 -10.90
C ASP A 366 -22.63 14.93 -12.13
N ARG A 367 -21.49 14.23 -12.02
CA ARG A 367 -20.57 14.07 -13.16
C ARG A 367 -21.19 13.21 -14.26
N LEU A 368 -21.94 12.15 -13.91
CA LEU A 368 -22.64 11.35 -14.90
C LEU A 368 -23.66 12.17 -15.68
N ALA A 369 -24.40 13.06 -15.00
CA ALA A 369 -25.35 13.97 -15.63
C ALA A 369 -24.68 14.95 -16.61
N GLU A 370 -23.46 15.42 -16.32
CA GLU A 370 -22.67 16.24 -17.24
C GLU A 370 -22.21 15.48 -18.51
N TYR A 371 -22.10 14.15 -18.43
CA TYR A 371 -21.71 13.31 -19.55
C TYR A 371 -22.88 12.98 -20.47
N GLY A 372 -24.09 12.82 -19.94
CA GLY A 372 -25.28 12.47 -20.73
C GLY A 372 -25.06 11.21 -21.55
N ASP A 373 -25.31 11.26 -22.86
CA ASP A 373 -25.12 10.12 -23.78
C ASP A 373 -23.64 9.89 -24.18
N GLU A 374 -22.70 10.74 -23.74
CA GLU A 374 -21.27 10.65 -24.10
C GLU A 374 -20.44 9.82 -23.10
N THR A 375 -21.05 8.86 -22.41
CA THR A 375 -20.34 8.01 -21.45
C THR A 375 -19.20 7.24 -22.13
N PRO A 376 -17.98 7.23 -21.57
CA PRO A 376 -16.79 6.65 -22.22
C PRO A 376 -16.82 5.12 -22.33
N TYR A 377 -17.61 4.43 -21.51
CA TYR A 377 -17.67 2.97 -21.47
C TYR A 377 -19.12 2.49 -21.39
N ASP A 378 -19.43 1.44 -22.18
CA ASP A 378 -20.75 0.78 -22.20
C ASP A 378 -20.92 -0.26 -21.07
N ALA A 379 -19.85 -0.60 -20.35
CA ALA A 379 -19.85 -1.60 -19.30
C ALA A 379 -20.22 -0.99 -17.94
N GLU A 380 -21.07 -1.67 -17.18
CA GLU A 380 -21.41 -1.32 -15.80
C GLU A 380 -20.11 -1.13 -14.98
N TYR A 381 -19.91 0.07 -14.44
CA TYR A 381 -18.72 0.54 -13.70
C TYR A 381 -17.41 0.72 -14.49
N GLY A 382 -17.36 0.29 -15.76
CA GLY A 382 -16.20 0.46 -16.65
C GLY A 382 -14.85 -0.01 -16.08
N GLY A 383 -14.86 -0.92 -15.10
CA GLY A 383 -13.66 -1.35 -14.38
C GLY A 383 -12.74 -2.17 -15.27
N HIS A 384 -11.49 -1.75 -15.44
CA HIS A 384 -10.52 -2.44 -16.30
C HIS A 384 -9.08 -2.33 -15.79
N ARG A 385 -8.24 -3.30 -16.20
CA ARG A 385 -6.79 -3.25 -15.99
C ARG A 385 -6.15 -2.35 -17.04
N TRP A 386 -5.26 -1.45 -16.60
CA TRP A 386 -4.41 -0.62 -17.44
C TRP A 386 -2.95 -0.92 -17.15
N GLY A 387 -2.13 -1.14 -18.17
CA GLY A 387 -0.69 -1.32 -17.97
C GLY A 387 -0.02 -2.15 -19.06
N LEU A 388 1.09 -2.78 -18.71
CA LEU A 388 1.85 -3.61 -19.62
C LEU A 388 2.49 -4.81 -18.93
N ARG A 389 2.87 -5.79 -19.73
CA ARG A 389 3.59 -6.99 -19.33
C ARG A 389 4.74 -7.24 -20.30
N TYR A 390 5.91 -7.55 -19.78
CA TYR A 390 7.13 -7.84 -20.53
C TYR A 390 7.61 -9.25 -20.20
N VAL A 391 7.92 -10.03 -21.24
CA VAL A 391 8.56 -11.34 -21.17
C VAL A 391 9.79 -11.31 -22.08
N PRO A 392 11.01 -11.43 -21.53
CA PRO A 392 12.23 -11.52 -22.33
C PRO A 392 12.24 -12.74 -23.26
N GLY A 393 12.87 -12.59 -24.42
CA GLY A 393 13.12 -13.66 -25.37
C GLY A 393 13.99 -14.78 -24.77
N LYS A 394 13.70 -16.04 -25.12
CA LYS A 394 14.49 -17.21 -24.71
C LYS A 394 14.84 -18.08 -25.91
N ASN A 395 16.05 -18.65 -25.92
CA ASN A 395 16.51 -19.61 -26.94
C ASN A 395 16.28 -19.11 -28.39
N ASP A 396 16.79 -17.92 -28.69
CA ASP A 396 16.66 -17.26 -29.99
C ASP A 396 15.21 -16.89 -30.40
N ALA A 397 14.28 -16.82 -29.45
CA ALA A 397 12.95 -16.24 -29.65
C ALA A 397 12.95 -14.73 -29.37
N GLU A 398 12.08 -14.00 -30.07
CA GLU A 398 11.78 -12.59 -29.78
C GLU A 398 11.17 -12.42 -28.38
N GLY A 399 11.46 -11.29 -27.73
CA GLY A 399 10.74 -10.88 -26.54
C GLY A 399 9.29 -10.50 -26.84
N LEU A 400 8.50 -10.35 -25.80
CA LEU A 400 7.09 -9.97 -25.90
C LEU A 400 6.78 -8.83 -24.93
N VAL A 401 6.24 -7.73 -25.45
CA VAL A 401 5.59 -6.69 -24.64
C VAL A 401 4.11 -6.63 -25.00
N GLU A 402 3.27 -6.89 -24.01
CA GLU A 402 1.83 -6.80 -24.12
C GLU A 402 1.35 -5.51 -23.45
N TRP A 403 0.80 -4.61 -24.24
CA TRP A 403 0.20 -3.36 -23.80
C TRP A 403 -1.30 -3.54 -23.62
N GLN A 404 -1.84 -3.18 -22.47
CA GLN A 404 -3.26 -3.12 -22.19
C GLN A 404 -3.60 -1.68 -21.78
N VAL A 405 -3.65 -0.80 -22.78
CA VAL A 405 -3.81 0.65 -22.59
C VAL A 405 -4.91 1.25 -23.49
N GLY A 406 -5.77 0.39 -24.05
CA GLY A 406 -6.87 0.80 -24.91
C GLY A 406 -6.40 1.45 -26.21
N ALA A 407 -7.01 2.57 -26.57
CA ALA A 407 -6.65 3.36 -27.76
C ALA A 407 -5.43 4.26 -27.55
N TRP A 408 -5.06 4.56 -26.30
CA TRP A 408 -3.94 5.42 -25.98
C TRP A 408 -2.61 4.83 -26.45
N ARG A 409 -1.68 5.67 -26.90
CA ARG A 409 -0.32 5.28 -27.26
C ARG A 409 0.69 6.24 -26.62
N PRO A 410 1.77 5.72 -26.00
CA PRO A 410 2.81 6.57 -25.47
C PRO A 410 3.59 7.25 -26.61
N ARG A 411 4.35 8.30 -26.27
CA ARG A 411 5.27 8.94 -27.22
C ARG A 411 6.26 7.92 -27.82
N GLU A 412 6.69 8.19 -29.05
CA GLU A 412 7.63 7.34 -29.79
C GLU A 412 8.95 7.10 -29.02
N SER A 413 9.40 8.06 -28.22
CA SER A 413 10.58 7.92 -27.35
C SER A 413 10.41 6.80 -26.32
N VAL A 414 9.22 6.66 -25.74
CA VAL A 414 8.92 5.60 -24.77
C VAL A 414 8.81 4.26 -25.50
N ILE A 415 8.12 4.21 -26.64
CA ILE A 415 7.98 2.98 -27.44
C ILE A 415 9.37 2.40 -27.78
N LYS A 416 10.31 3.25 -28.21
CA LYS A 416 11.69 2.85 -28.53
C LYS A 416 12.40 2.18 -27.36
N LEU A 417 12.21 2.66 -26.12
CA LEU A 417 12.80 2.01 -24.94
C LEU A 417 12.34 0.57 -24.78
N PHE A 418 11.08 0.27 -25.10
CA PHE A 418 10.54 -1.09 -25.05
C PHE A 418 10.96 -1.94 -26.26
N GLU A 419 11.10 -1.34 -27.45
CA GLU A 419 11.61 -2.04 -28.65
C GLU A 419 13.06 -2.51 -28.47
N GLU A 420 13.84 -1.76 -27.69
CA GLU A 420 15.25 -2.03 -27.43
C GLU A 420 15.54 -2.95 -26.22
N LEU A 421 14.52 -3.55 -25.59
CA LEU A 421 14.73 -4.38 -24.38
C LEU A 421 15.58 -5.63 -24.65
N ASP A 422 15.35 -6.32 -25.78
CA ASP A 422 16.06 -7.54 -26.17
C ASP A 422 17.13 -7.33 -27.26
N GLY A 423 17.53 -6.06 -27.48
CA GLY A 423 18.60 -5.72 -28.42
C GLY A 423 18.36 -6.26 -29.84
N ASP A 424 19.33 -7.00 -30.37
CA ASP A 424 19.29 -7.53 -31.75
C ASP A 424 18.18 -8.57 -31.98
N MET A 425 17.72 -9.24 -30.92
CA MET A 425 16.62 -10.22 -31.01
C MET A 425 15.27 -9.55 -31.27
N GLY A 426 15.16 -8.28 -30.87
CA GLY A 426 13.93 -7.50 -30.96
C GLY A 426 12.84 -7.98 -30.01
N VAL A 427 11.79 -7.17 -29.95
CA VAL A 427 10.61 -7.41 -29.11
C VAL A 427 9.37 -7.28 -29.96
N LYS A 428 8.47 -8.25 -29.85
CA LYS A 428 7.13 -8.16 -30.41
C LYS A 428 6.23 -7.34 -29.51
N MET A 429 5.67 -6.26 -30.09
CA MET A 429 4.66 -5.42 -29.45
C MET A 429 3.26 -5.97 -29.74
N VAL A 430 2.50 -6.30 -28.70
CA VAL A 430 1.09 -6.70 -28.80
C VAL A 430 0.24 -5.67 -28.06
N TRP A 431 -0.75 -5.10 -28.75
CA TRP A 431 -1.70 -4.17 -28.16
C TRP A 431 -3.02 -4.90 -27.92
N LYS A 432 -3.38 -5.08 -26.66
CA LYS A 432 -4.62 -5.72 -26.23
C LYS A 432 -5.69 -4.67 -25.96
N SER A 433 -6.93 -5.04 -26.24
CA SER A 433 -8.11 -4.31 -25.75
C SER A 433 -8.18 -4.40 -24.22
N PHE A 434 -8.97 -3.52 -23.60
CA PHE A 434 -9.26 -3.65 -22.17
C PHE A 434 -9.97 -4.96 -21.88
N GLU A 435 -9.48 -5.66 -20.86
CA GLU A 435 -10.21 -6.73 -20.18
C GLU A 435 -11.02 -6.06 -19.05
N PHE A 436 -12.34 -5.94 -19.27
CA PHE A 436 -13.26 -5.41 -18.27
C PHE A 436 -13.55 -6.47 -17.22
N MET A 437 -13.49 -6.08 -15.95
CA MET A 437 -13.74 -6.98 -14.82
C MET A 437 -15.24 -7.11 -14.58
N ASN A 438 -15.69 -8.33 -14.29
CA ASN A 438 -17.10 -8.56 -13.99
C ASN A 438 -17.31 -8.38 -12.48
N TRP A 439 -17.95 -7.27 -12.09
CA TRP A 439 -18.01 -6.79 -10.70
C TRP A 439 -18.54 -7.83 -9.70
N MET A 440 -19.38 -8.79 -10.14
CA MET A 440 -19.96 -9.84 -9.29
C MET A 440 -19.22 -11.20 -9.32
N GLY A 441 -18.32 -11.45 -10.29
CA GLY A 441 -17.71 -12.78 -10.51
C GLY A 441 -16.25 -12.89 -10.08
N ASP A 442 -15.47 -11.82 -10.25
CA ASP A 442 -14.02 -11.84 -10.05
C ASP A 442 -13.59 -11.43 -8.63
N ILE A 443 -14.55 -11.41 -7.68
CA ILE A 443 -14.35 -11.05 -6.26
C ILE A 443 -13.74 -12.22 -5.43
N GLN A 444 -13.42 -13.38 -6.01
CA GLN A 444 -12.97 -14.55 -5.23
C GLN A 444 -11.53 -15.05 -5.45
N THR A 445 -10.76 -14.52 -6.40
CA THR A 445 -9.36 -14.95 -6.62
C THR A 445 -8.32 -13.94 -6.16
#